data_AF-A0AA86SS22-F1
#
_entry.id   AF-A0AA86SS22-F1
#
_cell.length_a   1.000
_cell.length_b   1.000
_cell.length_c   1.000
_cell.angle_alpha   90.00
_cell.angle_beta   90.00
_cell.angle_gamma   90.00
#
_symmetry.space_group_name_H-M   'P 1'
#
loop_
_entity.id
_entity.type
_entity.pdbx_description
1 polymer ?
#
loop_
_entity_poly.entity_id
_entity_poly.type
_entity_poly.pdbx_seq_one_letter_code
_entity_poly.pdbx_strand_id
1 'polypeptide(L)'
;MNGHENEERVFEIGVVIPKRVVSQEEDESCDCSYVLLKEFEKVGFEVERVIGIADEFIKLAAPLETLGRAAAELQIKKRTHIGISQIPRGGTSVMPVNNSDSAKILKFDGKEIHWESGENLLLKLESENIVKQAIEVGGAYCFLRHGDTLGYNVFSVLEAWPVSSLDASDQGNKTSGRNAGCWQPPMELMKVFESDKVKEKEAFQKSEWLGRLMRFRNDAIIIFSIICLQLPFELAYAHLYEILDYDIIKFGLTAVYLFAIQYITKIGGNMSVKLIMKENNENTEKQADSLVYKVFGLYFMQTYIGIFYHALLHRNFKTLRRVLIQRLLLSEVLENLLENLLPYLKYSYKKYSVRHKKGEESEQIQFTSRVEKEYLKPSYSASIGDELEDGLFDDFLELALQFGMILMFACAFPPAFVFAAVNNIMEIRTDAFKLLAILRRPVPRAAATVGAWHNIFQFLILMAICTNCALLAWLYDEERKWKIEPGLAAILIMEHVLVLIKFGFSRLVPEEPAWVRASRAKRTSHAQNMCSKKLLRTISGVKKNYKEEKKLD
;
A
#
# COMPACT_ATOMS: atom_id res chain seq x y z
N MET A 1 -8.54 43.84 -26.34
CA MET A 1 -7.42 43.09 -25.73
C MET A 1 -7.98 42.42 -24.48
N ASN A 2 -8.58 41.23 -24.65
CA ASN A 2 -9.06 40.41 -23.52
C ASN A 2 -7.95 39.43 -23.19
N GLY A 3 -7.21 39.72 -22.13
CA GLY A 3 -6.26 38.78 -21.55
C GLY A 3 -7.04 37.64 -20.91
N HIS A 4 -7.18 36.53 -21.63
CA HIS A 4 -7.31 35.24 -20.98
C HIS A 4 -5.97 35.00 -20.26
N GLU A 5 -5.93 35.30 -18.96
CA GLU A 5 -4.95 34.66 -18.10
C GLU A 5 -5.13 33.15 -18.30
N ASN A 6 -4.09 32.51 -18.81
CA ASN A 6 -3.99 31.06 -18.88
C ASN A 6 -4.09 30.53 -17.44
N GLU A 7 -5.30 30.26 -16.96
CA GLU A 7 -5.49 29.31 -15.87
C GLU A 7 -4.77 28.02 -16.31
N GLU A 8 -3.72 27.68 -15.59
CA GLU A 8 -2.80 26.60 -15.92
C GLU A 8 -3.59 25.29 -15.98
N ARG A 9 -4.01 24.90 -17.19
CA ARG A 9 -4.84 23.71 -17.42
C ARG A 9 -4.04 22.47 -17.06
N VAL A 10 -4.32 21.89 -15.90
CA VAL A 10 -3.69 20.63 -15.49
C VAL A 10 -4.52 19.49 -16.06
N PHE A 11 -4.04 18.86 -17.13
CA PHE A 11 -4.55 17.57 -17.57
C PHE A 11 -4.06 16.52 -16.56
N GLU A 12 -4.97 15.93 -15.79
CA GLU A 12 -4.58 15.06 -14.66
C GLU A 12 -4.75 13.58 -14.97
N ILE A 13 -5.66 13.20 -15.88
CA ILE A 13 -6.02 11.80 -16.10
C ILE A 13 -6.09 11.49 -17.60
N GLY A 14 -5.54 10.34 -18.02
CA GLY A 14 -5.69 9.75 -19.34
C GLY A 14 -6.43 8.41 -19.24
N VAL A 15 -7.52 8.24 -19.96
CA VAL A 15 -8.22 6.96 -20.09
C VAL A 15 -7.74 6.26 -21.34
N VAL A 16 -7.32 4.99 -21.22
CA VAL A 16 -6.76 4.20 -22.31
C VAL A 16 -7.82 3.27 -22.90
N ILE A 17 -8.00 3.36 -24.21
CA ILE A 17 -8.97 2.58 -24.99
C ILE A 17 -8.22 1.85 -26.12
N PRO A 18 -8.53 0.58 -26.43
CA PRO A 18 -7.98 -0.11 -27.59
C PRO A 18 -8.20 0.69 -28.88
N LYS A 19 -7.19 0.70 -29.75
CA LYS A 19 -7.31 1.36 -31.06
C LYS A 19 -8.18 0.53 -32.00
N ARG A 20 -9.15 1.18 -32.66
CA ARG A 20 -10.07 0.53 -33.60
C ARG A 20 -9.34 -0.06 -34.82
N VAL A 21 -9.86 -1.17 -35.32
CA VAL A 21 -9.70 -1.57 -36.71
C VAL A 21 -10.92 -1.05 -37.44
N VAL A 22 -10.75 -0.04 -38.29
CA VAL A 22 -11.87 0.63 -38.98
C VAL A 22 -12.65 -0.38 -39.82
N SER A 23 -13.83 -0.80 -39.35
CA SER A 23 -14.90 -1.33 -40.19
C SER A 23 -15.94 -0.23 -40.39
N GLN A 24 -16.17 0.08 -41.67
CA GLN A 24 -17.10 1.11 -42.13
C GLN A 24 -18.54 0.81 -41.66
N GLU A 25 -19.30 1.87 -41.36
CA GLU A 25 -20.75 1.88 -41.09
C GLU A 25 -21.24 1.42 -39.70
N GLU A 26 -20.84 2.11 -38.63
CA GLU A 26 -21.60 2.09 -37.36
C GLU A 26 -22.04 3.49 -36.93
N ASP A 27 -23.25 3.59 -36.39
CA ASP A 27 -23.89 4.81 -35.90
C ASP A 27 -23.07 5.42 -34.75
N GLU A 28 -22.34 6.51 -35.01
CA GLU A 28 -21.42 7.17 -34.07
C GLU A 28 -22.09 7.54 -32.73
N SER A 29 -23.42 7.66 -32.72
CA SER A 29 -24.21 8.03 -31.54
C SER A 29 -24.22 6.98 -30.42
N CYS A 30 -24.01 5.70 -30.75
CA CYS A 30 -24.09 4.57 -29.82
C CYS A 30 -22.71 3.97 -29.47
N ASP A 31 -21.63 4.52 -30.04
CA ASP A 31 -20.28 4.07 -29.76
C ASP A 31 -19.86 4.36 -28.31
N CYS A 32 -19.31 3.36 -27.63
CA CYS A 32 -18.85 3.46 -26.25
C CYS A 32 -17.85 4.61 -26.06
N SER A 33 -16.93 4.82 -27.00
CA SER A 33 -15.92 5.88 -26.85
C SER A 33 -16.54 7.27 -26.97
N TYR A 34 -17.46 7.46 -27.92
CA TYR A 34 -18.19 8.70 -28.11
C TYR A 34 -19.18 9.01 -26.98
N VAL A 35 -19.91 8.00 -26.51
CA VAL A 35 -20.80 8.14 -25.33
C VAL A 35 -19.98 8.49 -24.10
N LEU A 36 -18.84 7.84 -23.89
CA LEU A 36 -17.95 8.14 -22.77
C LEU A 36 -17.43 9.58 -22.80
N LEU A 37 -17.02 10.08 -23.98
CA LEU A 37 -16.64 11.49 -24.17
C LEU A 37 -17.77 12.44 -23.78
N LYS A 38 -18.99 12.20 -24.28
CA LYS A 38 -20.15 13.04 -23.99
C LYS A 38 -20.56 13.01 -22.51
N GLU A 39 -20.49 11.85 -21.87
CA GLU A 39 -20.83 11.74 -20.44
C GLU A 39 -19.79 12.48 -19.57
N PHE A 40 -18.51 12.45 -19.93
CA PHE A 40 -17.50 13.28 -19.24
C PHE A 40 -17.74 14.78 -19.43
N GLU A 41 -18.07 15.23 -20.64
CA GLU A 41 -18.42 16.64 -20.90
C GLU A 41 -19.66 17.08 -20.11
N LYS A 42 -20.69 16.23 -19.99
CA LYS A 42 -21.90 16.52 -19.18
C LYS A 42 -21.60 16.71 -17.70
N VAL A 43 -20.62 15.98 -17.17
CA VAL A 43 -20.18 16.10 -15.77
C VAL A 43 -19.33 17.37 -15.57
N GLY A 44 -18.88 18.02 -16.65
CA GLY A 44 -18.10 19.25 -16.64
C GLY A 44 -16.59 19.02 -16.68
N PHE A 45 -16.14 17.89 -17.26
CA PHE A 45 -14.75 17.68 -17.63
C PHE A 45 -14.47 18.28 -19.02
N GLU A 46 -13.28 18.84 -19.19
CA GLU A 46 -12.70 19.16 -20.48
C GLU A 46 -12.00 17.91 -21.02
N VAL A 47 -12.34 17.51 -22.25
CA VAL A 47 -11.92 16.22 -22.80
C VAL A 47 -11.15 16.41 -24.12
N GLU A 48 -9.98 15.78 -24.23
CA GLU A 48 -9.16 15.80 -25.45
C GLU A 48 -8.86 14.37 -25.91
N ARG A 49 -9.30 14.01 -27.12
CA ARG A 49 -9.01 12.70 -27.74
C ARG A 49 -7.63 12.71 -28.41
N VAL A 50 -6.78 11.75 -28.09
CA VAL A 50 -5.44 11.59 -28.64
C VAL A 50 -5.26 10.18 -29.20
N ILE A 51 -4.97 10.09 -30.49
CA ILE A 51 -4.72 8.80 -31.17
C ILE A 51 -3.25 8.43 -30.96
N GLY A 52 -3.00 7.36 -30.22
CA GLY A 52 -1.65 6.84 -29.98
C GLY A 52 -1.18 5.82 -31.02
N ILE A 53 0.03 5.30 -30.78
CA ILE A 53 0.69 4.32 -31.63
C ILE A 53 -0.05 2.98 -31.58
N ALA A 54 -0.30 2.47 -30.37
CA ALA A 54 -0.95 1.17 -30.12
C ALA A 54 -2.40 1.30 -29.62
N ASP A 55 -2.68 2.33 -28.82
CA ASP A 55 -3.97 2.55 -28.15
C ASP A 55 -4.45 3.99 -28.39
N GLU A 56 -5.75 4.22 -28.22
CA GLU A 56 -6.34 5.56 -28.16
C GLU A 56 -6.40 6.05 -26.71
N PHE A 57 -6.21 7.36 -26.53
CA PHE A 57 -6.15 8.00 -25.22
C PHE A 57 -7.19 9.12 -25.15
N ILE A 58 -7.96 9.15 -24.07
CA ILE A 58 -8.85 10.28 -23.74
C ILE A 58 -8.22 11.03 -22.58
N LYS A 59 -7.76 12.25 -22.78
CA LYS A 59 -7.31 13.12 -21.69
C LYS A 59 -8.50 13.81 -21.05
N LEU A 60 -8.51 13.83 -19.72
CA LEU A 60 -9.49 14.52 -18.91
C LEU A 60 -8.78 15.62 -18.12
N ALA A 61 -9.35 16.81 -18.19
CA ALA A 61 -9.05 17.93 -17.31
C ALA A 61 -10.35 18.40 -16.66
N ALA A 62 -10.27 19.02 -15.48
CA ALA A 62 -11.43 19.55 -14.78
C ALA A 62 -11.16 20.98 -14.32
N PRO A 63 -12.14 21.89 -14.44
CA PRO A 63 -12.03 23.21 -13.84
C PRO A 63 -12.03 23.11 -12.31
N LEU A 64 -11.47 24.13 -11.66
CA LEU A 64 -11.31 24.17 -10.19
C LEU A 64 -12.64 24.00 -9.43
N GLU A 65 -13.74 24.44 -10.02
CA GLU A 65 -15.09 24.25 -9.45
C GLU A 65 -15.51 22.78 -9.41
N THR A 66 -15.29 22.04 -10.49
CA THR A 66 -15.62 20.60 -10.57
C THR A 66 -14.72 19.80 -9.63
N LEU A 67 -13.42 20.12 -9.57
CA LEU A 67 -12.50 19.54 -8.60
C LEU A 67 -12.89 19.88 -7.15
N GLY A 68 -13.34 21.11 -6.89
CA GLY A 68 -13.83 21.55 -5.59
C GLY A 68 -15.08 20.78 -5.13
N ARG A 69 -16.03 20.52 -6.05
CA ARG A 69 -17.19 19.65 -5.78
C ARG A 69 -16.77 18.21 -5.47
N ALA A 70 -15.89 17.64 -6.28
CA ALA A 70 -15.37 16.28 -6.07
C ALA A 70 -14.66 16.15 -4.72
N ALA A 71 -13.83 17.13 -4.38
CA ALA A 71 -13.13 17.18 -3.10
C ALA A 71 -14.10 17.28 -1.91
N ALA A 72 -15.24 17.94 -2.08
CA ALA A 72 -16.30 17.98 -1.07
C ALA A 72 -17.02 16.64 -0.91
N GLU A 73 -17.30 15.92 -2.01
CA GLU A 73 -17.89 14.58 -1.99
C GLU A 73 -16.97 13.57 -1.30
N LEU A 74 -15.68 13.60 -1.65
CA LEU A 74 -14.62 12.79 -1.04
C LEU A 74 -14.26 13.24 0.39
N GLN A 75 -14.89 14.30 0.89
CA GLN A 75 -14.64 14.87 2.23
C GLN A 75 -13.16 15.18 2.48
N ILE A 76 -12.45 15.62 1.43
CA ILE A 76 -11.03 15.99 1.53
C ILE A 76 -10.90 17.12 2.56
N LYS A 77 -10.05 16.90 3.55
CA LYS A 77 -9.78 17.85 4.62
C LYS A 77 -8.64 18.75 4.21
N LYS A 78 -8.85 20.07 4.17
CA LYS A 78 -7.80 21.05 3.88
C LYS A 78 -7.47 21.88 5.12
N ARG A 79 -6.17 22.16 5.31
CA ARG A 79 -5.70 23.09 6.34
C ARG A 79 -6.00 24.52 5.89
N THR A 80 -6.75 25.27 6.70
CA THR A 80 -7.05 26.69 6.51
C THR A 80 -6.37 27.52 7.61
N HIS A 81 -6.29 28.84 7.41
CA HIS A 81 -5.75 29.78 8.41
C HIS A 81 -6.49 29.75 9.77
N ILE A 82 -7.68 29.13 9.83
CA ILE A 82 -8.54 29.03 11.03
C ILE A 82 -8.53 27.60 11.62
N GLY A 83 -7.93 26.62 10.91
CA GLY A 83 -7.89 25.21 11.31
C GLY A 83 -8.14 24.25 10.14
N ILE A 84 -8.35 22.96 10.41
CA ILE A 84 -8.74 22.00 9.35
C ILE A 84 -10.26 22.08 9.16
N SER A 85 -10.70 22.43 7.95
CA SER A 85 -12.13 22.47 7.59
C SER A 85 -12.43 21.39 6.55
N GLN A 86 -13.52 20.66 6.76
CA GLN A 86 -14.12 19.86 5.69
C GLN A 86 -14.75 20.79 4.65
N ILE A 87 -14.54 20.49 3.37
CA ILE A 87 -15.20 21.21 2.29
C ILE A 87 -16.71 20.87 2.38
N PRO A 88 -17.61 21.89 2.44
CA PRO A 88 -19.04 21.65 2.58
C PRO A 88 -19.60 20.89 1.38
N ARG A 89 -20.43 19.85 1.63
CA ARG A 89 -21.08 19.07 0.56
C ARG A 89 -21.97 19.98 -0.29
N GLY A 90 -21.71 19.99 -1.59
CA GLY A 90 -22.57 20.64 -2.58
C GLY A 90 -22.59 19.84 -3.87
N GLY A 91 -23.79 19.40 -4.28
CA GLY A 91 -24.07 18.93 -5.64
C GLY A 91 -23.92 17.42 -5.90
N THR A 92 -24.26 17.07 -7.14
CA THR A 92 -24.41 15.75 -7.79
C THR A 92 -23.07 15.04 -8.02
N SER A 93 -23.09 13.69 -8.00
CA SER A 93 -21.93 12.78 -8.21
C SER A 93 -21.03 13.21 -9.37
N VAL A 94 -19.72 13.32 -9.12
CA VAL A 94 -18.69 13.71 -10.11
C VAL A 94 -18.26 12.56 -11.03
N MET A 95 -18.83 11.36 -10.86
CA MET A 95 -18.62 10.23 -11.78
C MET A 95 -19.82 10.05 -12.73
N PRO A 96 -19.61 9.70 -14.01
CA PRO A 96 -20.69 9.45 -14.95
C PRO A 96 -21.48 8.19 -14.53
N VAL A 97 -22.70 8.41 -14.06
CA VAL A 97 -23.65 7.39 -13.62
C VAL A 97 -24.90 7.44 -14.49
N ASN A 98 -25.49 6.28 -14.77
CA ASN A 98 -26.71 6.25 -15.56
C ASN A 98 -27.89 6.81 -14.76
N ASN A 99 -28.29 8.03 -15.08
CA ASN A 99 -29.43 8.69 -14.43
C ASN A 99 -30.76 8.47 -15.17
N SER A 100 -30.80 7.67 -16.24
CA SER A 100 -32.07 7.34 -16.90
C SER A 100 -32.76 6.15 -16.24
N ASP A 101 -34.09 6.16 -16.26
CA ASP A 101 -34.93 5.08 -15.72
C ASP A 101 -34.83 3.77 -16.52
N SER A 102 -34.13 3.78 -17.67
CA SER A 102 -33.94 2.65 -18.58
C SER A 102 -32.47 2.38 -18.88
N ALA A 103 -32.15 1.11 -19.16
CA ALA A 103 -30.83 0.70 -19.61
C ALA A 103 -30.51 1.25 -21.01
N LYS A 104 -29.27 1.72 -21.22
CA LYS A 104 -28.78 2.17 -22.53
C LYS A 104 -27.93 1.07 -23.16
N ILE A 105 -28.05 0.89 -24.48
CA ILE A 105 -27.23 -0.06 -25.23
C ILE A 105 -26.05 0.70 -25.84
N LEU A 106 -24.83 0.27 -25.52
CA LEU A 106 -23.59 0.82 -26.06
C LEU A 106 -22.96 -0.21 -26.99
N LYS A 107 -22.28 0.25 -28.04
CA LYS A 107 -21.59 -0.63 -29.01
C LYS A 107 -20.08 -0.36 -29.01
N PHE A 108 -19.27 -1.42 -29.05
CA PHE A 108 -17.82 -1.33 -29.21
C PHE A 108 -17.31 -2.56 -29.97
N ASP A 109 -16.69 -2.35 -31.14
CA ASP A 109 -16.18 -3.42 -32.03
C ASP A 109 -17.20 -4.57 -32.24
N GLY A 110 -18.46 -4.25 -32.54
CA GLY A 110 -19.53 -5.23 -32.76
C GLY A 110 -20.11 -5.90 -31.51
N LYS A 111 -19.63 -5.57 -30.30
CA LYS A 111 -20.17 -6.04 -29.01
C LYS A 111 -21.20 -5.05 -28.47
N GLU A 112 -22.39 -5.55 -28.10
CA GLU A 112 -23.43 -4.76 -27.44
C GLU A 112 -23.31 -4.86 -25.91
N ILE A 113 -23.43 -3.73 -25.21
CA ILE A 113 -23.25 -3.62 -23.77
C ILE A 113 -24.45 -2.89 -23.19
N HIS A 114 -25.07 -3.51 -22.19
CA HIS A 114 -26.17 -2.92 -21.46
C HIS A 114 -25.63 -2.14 -20.26
N TRP A 115 -25.87 -0.83 -20.26
CA TRP A 115 -25.55 0.06 -19.15
C TRP A 115 -26.82 0.30 -18.33
N GLU A 116 -26.91 -0.27 -17.14
CA GLU A 116 -28.12 -0.26 -16.30
C GLU A 116 -28.27 1.05 -15.51
N SER A 117 -29.48 1.31 -14.99
CA SER A 117 -29.78 2.52 -14.21
C SER A 117 -29.02 2.50 -12.88
N GLY A 118 -28.34 3.60 -12.54
CA GLY A 118 -27.49 3.71 -11.34
C GLY A 118 -26.10 3.08 -11.45
N GLU A 119 -25.73 2.43 -12.57
CA GLU A 119 -24.38 1.91 -12.78
C GLU A 119 -23.38 3.01 -13.20
N ASN A 120 -22.14 2.89 -12.73
CA ASN A 120 -21.02 3.72 -13.17
C ASN A 120 -20.48 3.22 -14.52
N LEU A 121 -20.42 4.12 -15.51
CA LEU A 121 -20.02 3.78 -16.87
C LEU A 121 -18.56 3.30 -16.96
N LEU A 122 -17.64 3.91 -16.20
CA LEU A 122 -16.22 3.57 -16.23
C LEU A 122 -15.98 2.17 -15.67
N LEU A 123 -16.57 1.84 -14.52
CA LEU A 123 -16.46 0.51 -13.91
C LEU A 123 -17.04 -0.59 -14.82
N LYS A 124 -18.15 -0.29 -15.51
CA LYS A 124 -18.73 -1.23 -16.47
C LYS A 124 -17.80 -1.46 -17.65
N LEU A 125 -17.25 -0.41 -18.24
CA LEU A 125 -16.34 -0.52 -19.38
C LEU A 125 -14.98 -1.16 -19.01
N GLU A 126 -14.50 -0.99 -17.78
CA GLU A 126 -13.35 -1.72 -17.25
C GLU A 126 -13.67 -3.21 -17.09
N SER A 127 -14.85 -3.56 -16.54
CA SER A 127 -15.27 -4.97 -16.40
C SER A 127 -15.41 -5.70 -17.75
N GLU A 128 -15.75 -4.96 -18.81
CA GLU A 128 -15.87 -5.47 -20.18
C GLU A 128 -14.55 -5.41 -20.98
N ASN A 129 -13.44 -4.99 -20.36
CA ASN A 129 -12.09 -4.81 -20.95
C ASN A 129 -12.00 -3.79 -22.11
N ILE A 130 -12.91 -2.82 -22.17
CA ILE A 130 -12.94 -1.78 -23.20
C ILE A 130 -12.14 -0.56 -22.76
N VAL A 131 -12.28 -0.18 -21.48
CA VAL A 131 -11.30 0.71 -20.85
C VAL A 131 -10.22 -0.20 -20.28
N LYS A 132 -9.01 -0.10 -20.84
CA LYS A 132 -7.87 -0.88 -20.32
C LYS A 132 -7.47 -0.39 -18.95
N GLN A 133 -7.37 0.93 -18.80
CA GLN A 133 -6.97 1.57 -17.55
C GLN A 133 -7.15 3.09 -17.61
N ALA A 134 -7.37 3.72 -16.45
CA ALA A 134 -7.15 5.14 -16.24
C ALA A 134 -5.74 5.40 -15.65
N ILE A 135 -5.03 6.39 -16.17
CA ILE A 135 -3.67 6.75 -15.76
C ILE A 135 -3.58 8.21 -15.37
N GLU A 136 -2.82 8.55 -14.34
CA GLU A 136 -2.54 9.95 -14.03
C GLU A 136 -1.40 10.49 -14.89
N VAL A 137 -1.56 11.68 -15.46
CA VAL A 137 -0.62 12.28 -16.41
C VAL A 137 0.03 13.52 -15.77
N GLY A 138 1.01 13.30 -14.89
CA GLY A 138 1.62 14.36 -14.07
C GLY A 138 2.92 14.95 -14.62
N GLY A 139 3.33 16.11 -14.08
CA GLY A 139 4.67 16.70 -14.28
C GLY A 139 5.64 16.33 -13.18
N ALA A 140 6.92 16.24 -13.53
CA ALA A 140 8.01 15.94 -12.60
C ALA A 140 8.01 16.87 -11.36
N TYR A 141 7.50 18.10 -11.51
CA TYR A 141 7.39 19.09 -10.44
C TYR A 141 6.27 18.84 -9.41
N CYS A 142 5.26 17.99 -9.69
CA CYS A 142 4.13 17.76 -8.79
C CYS A 142 4.26 16.53 -7.88
N PHE A 143 5.25 15.66 -8.12
CA PHE A 143 5.36 14.37 -7.44
C PHE A 143 5.65 14.49 -5.94
N LEU A 144 6.45 15.49 -5.54
CA LEU A 144 6.80 15.74 -4.13
C LEU A 144 5.64 16.30 -3.28
N ARG A 145 4.47 16.60 -3.89
CA ARG A 145 3.41 17.38 -3.23
C ARG A 145 2.12 16.62 -2.95
N HIS A 146 1.90 15.45 -3.56
CA HIS A 146 0.61 14.76 -3.50
C HIS A 146 0.77 13.24 -3.36
N GLY A 147 0.74 12.78 -2.12
CA GLY A 147 0.65 11.37 -1.75
C GLY A 147 1.10 11.17 -0.31
N ASP A 148 0.15 11.19 0.64
CA ASP A 148 0.46 10.97 2.06
C ASP A 148 1.21 9.64 2.25
N THR A 149 0.86 8.60 1.48
CA THR A 149 1.44 7.24 1.58
C THR A 149 2.87 7.12 1.06
N LEU A 150 3.27 7.90 0.04
CA LEU A 150 4.65 7.93 -0.49
C LEU A 150 5.55 8.92 0.25
N GLY A 151 4.96 9.94 0.90
CA GLY A 151 5.67 10.93 1.70
C GLY A 151 6.23 10.41 3.02
N TYR A 152 5.91 9.16 3.41
CA TYR A 152 6.45 8.53 4.61
C TYR A 152 7.88 7.99 4.45
N ASN A 153 8.45 8.03 3.24
CA ASN A 153 9.83 7.60 3.03
C ASN A 153 10.82 8.64 3.56
N VAL A 154 11.42 8.23 4.68
CA VAL A 154 12.64 8.76 5.29
C VAL A 154 12.46 10.06 6.07
N PHE A 155 12.51 10.00 7.42
CA PHE A 155 13.27 10.93 8.31
C PHE A 155 12.96 10.71 9.81
N SER A 156 13.92 10.11 10.54
CA SER A 156 14.09 10.09 12.01
C SER A 156 13.39 9.02 12.88
N VAL A 157 14.15 7.95 13.13
CA VAL A 157 14.31 7.17 14.38
C VAL A 157 13.16 7.27 15.42
N LEU A 158 12.25 6.29 15.30
CA LEU A 158 11.64 5.40 16.30
C LEU A 158 11.12 5.88 17.68
N GLU A 159 11.33 7.11 18.12
CA GLU A 159 10.67 7.65 19.32
C GLU A 159 10.04 9.04 19.12
N ALA A 160 10.32 9.73 17.99
CA ALA A 160 9.69 11.01 17.65
C ALA A 160 8.63 10.92 16.55
N TRP A 161 8.40 9.74 15.97
CA TRP A 161 7.62 9.59 14.74
C TRP A 161 6.10 9.81 14.82
N PRO A 162 5.39 9.71 15.95
CA PRO A 162 3.94 9.67 15.84
C PRO A 162 3.29 11.07 15.83
N VAL A 163 4.07 12.08 15.41
CA VAL A 163 3.68 13.51 15.41
C VAL A 163 2.83 13.89 14.17
N SER A 164 2.81 13.10 13.10
CA SER A 164 2.19 13.52 11.82
C SER A 164 1.06 12.63 11.28
N SER A 165 0.84 11.42 11.81
CA SER A 165 0.03 10.41 11.12
C SER A 165 -1.25 9.99 11.86
N LEU A 166 -2.01 10.91 12.46
CA LEU A 166 -3.24 10.53 13.19
C LEU A 166 -4.47 11.37 12.79
N ASP A 167 -4.37 12.25 11.80
CA ASP A 167 -5.48 13.14 11.43
C ASP A 167 -6.56 12.51 10.52
N ALA A 168 -6.38 11.25 10.10
CA ALA A 168 -7.25 10.57 9.14
C ALA A 168 -8.23 9.53 9.75
N SER A 169 -8.11 9.16 11.03
CA SER A 169 -9.05 8.20 11.63
C SER A 169 -10.35 8.87 12.08
N ASP A 170 -11.44 8.69 11.32
CA ASP A 170 -12.75 8.53 11.94
C ASP A 170 -13.68 7.61 11.13
N GLN A 171 -14.53 6.91 11.87
CA GLN A 171 -15.24 5.67 11.54
C GLN A 171 -16.16 5.77 10.32
N GLY A 172 -15.89 4.94 9.30
CA GLY A 172 -16.85 4.57 8.27
C GLY A 172 -17.83 3.50 8.74
N ASN A 173 -18.58 3.77 9.82
CA ASN A 173 -19.75 2.95 10.14
C ASN A 173 -20.84 3.27 9.10
N LYS A 174 -21.01 2.38 8.11
CA LYS A 174 -22.23 2.30 7.30
C LYS A 174 -23.39 1.92 8.23
N THR A 175 -23.99 2.91 8.88
CA THR A 175 -25.30 2.75 9.49
C THR A 175 -26.31 2.60 8.35
N SER A 176 -26.71 1.34 8.11
CA SER A 176 -27.85 1.00 7.28
C SER A 176 -29.05 1.87 7.66
N GLY A 177 -29.58 2.58 6.66
CA GLY A 177 -30.71 3.48 6.81
C GLY A 177 -31.96 2.69 7.22
N ARG A 178 -32.42 2.88 8.45
CA ARG A 178 -33.73 2.43 8.90
C ARG A 178 -34.58 3.67 9.14
N ASN A 179 -35.52 3.90 8.23
CA ASN A 179 -36.54 4.94 8.34
C ASN A 179 -37.23 4.86 9.71
N ALA A 180 -37.23 5.98 10.43
CA ALA A 180 -37.94 6.14 11.68
C ALA A 180 -39.44 6.28 11.40
N GLY A 181 -40.16 5.17 11.44
CA GLY A 181 -41.60 5.11 11.64
C GLY A 181 -41.89 4.67 13.08
N CYS A 182 -42.52 5.54 13.86
CA CYS A 182 -42.92 5.29 15.23
C CYS A 182 -44.02 4.22 15.30
N TRP A 183 -43.70 2.98 15.66
CA TRP A 183 -44.65 1.98 16.15
C TRP A 183 -44.02 1.22 17.31
N GLN A 184 -44.66 1.24 18.48
CA GLN A 184 -44.27 0.40 19.62
C GLN A 184 -44.51 -1.08 19.24
N PRO A 185 -43.51 -1.98 19.34
CA PRO A 185 -43.74 -3.38 19.02
C PRO A 185 -44.37 -4.12 20.22
N PRO A 186 -45.26 -5.09 19.98
CA PRO A 186 -45.79 -5.97 21.01
C PRO A 186 -44.66 -6.83 21.62
N MET A 187 -44.80 -7.18 22.89
CA MET A 187 -43.82 -7.93 23.70
C MET A 187 -43.39 -9.28 23.07
N GLU A 188 -44.18 -9.85 22.16
CA GLU A 188 -43.83 -11.07 21.42
C GLU A 188 -42.89 -10.85 20.23
N LEU A 189 -42.99 -9.71 19.54
CA LEU A 189 -42.10 -9.37 18.41
C LEU A 189 -40.67 -9.10 18.90
N MET A 190 -40.54 -8.60 20.13
CA MET A 190 -39.26 -8.34 20.77
C MET A 190 -38.51 -9.65 21.07
N LYS A 191 -39.22 -10.71 21.49
CA LYS A 191 -38.64 -12.05 21.72
C LYS A 191 -38.20 -12.73 20.43
N VAL A 192 -38.96 -12.60 19.34
CA VAL A 192 -38.55 -13.13 18.02
C VAL A 192 -37.32 -12.40 17.51
N PHE A 193 -37.29 -11.06 17.62
CA PHE A 193 -36.14 -10.24 17.22
C PHE A 193 -34.90 -10.49 18.09
N GLU A 194 -35.08 -10.77 19.39
CA GLU A 194 -33.99 -11.22 20.26
C GLU A 194 -33.49 -12.61 19.90
N SER A 195 -34.40 -13.55 19.60
CA SER A 195 -34.02 -14.91 19.19
C SER A 195 -33.28 -14.93 17.84
N ASP A 196 -33.68 -14.09 16.89
CA ASP A 196 -32.98 -13.92 15.62
C ASP A 196 -31.62 -13.24 15.83
N LYS A 197 -31.54 -12.24 16.71
CA LYS A 197 -30.24 -11.64 17.09
C LYS A 197 -29.30 -12.64 17.76
N VAL A 198 -29.80 -13.56 18.57
CA VAL A 198 -28.98 -14.59 19.22
C VAL A 198 -28.49 -15.60 18.18
N LYS A 199 -29.35 -16.06 17.27
CA LYS A 199 -28.95 -16.95 16.16
C LYS A 199 -27.98 -16.30 15.19
N GLU A 200 -28.18 -15.02 14.87
CA GLU A 200 -27.29 -14.23 14.02
C GLU A 200 -25.93 -14.02 14.71
N LYS A 201 -25.92 -13.76 16.02
CA LYS A 201 -24.68 -13.70 16.82
C LYS A 201 -23.94 -15.04 16.87
N GLU A 202 -24.64 -16.15 17.04
CA GLU A 202 -24.02 -17.49 17.05
C GLU A 202 -23.45 -17.86 15.67
N ALA A 203 -24.18 -17.54 14.59
CA ALA A 203 -23.70 -17.72 13.22
C ALA A 203 -22.46 -16.86 12.93
N PHE A 204 -22.47 -15.61 13.38
CA PHE A 204 -21.35 -14.67 13.28
C PHE A 204 -20.14 -15.12 14.11
N GLN A 205 -20.37 -15.61 15.34
CA GLN A 205 -19.29 -16.14 16.17
C GLN A 205 -18.69 -17.39 15.54
N LYS A 206 -19.51 -18.29 14.97
CA LYS A 206 -19.03 -19.48 14.27
C LYS A 206 -18.22 -19.13 13.02
N SER A 207 -18.63 -18.13 12.24
CA SER A 207 -17.86 -17.67 11.09
C SER A 207 -16.53 -17.03 11.51
N GLU A 208 -16.50 -16.26 12.60
CA GLU A 208 -15.25 -15.71 13.16
C GLU A 208 -14.26 -16.80 13.59
N TRP A 209 -14.74 -17.83 14.30
CA TRP A 209 -13.89 -18.95 14.74
C TRP A 209 -13.37 -19.78 13.57
N LEU A 210 -14.21 -20.05 12.57
CA LEU A 210 -13.79 -20.71 11.33
C LEU A 210 -12.73 -19.87 10.59
N GLY A 211 -12.92 -18.56 10.48
CA GLY A 211 -11.94 -17.66 9.90
C GLY A 211 -10.61 -17.64 10.67
N ARG A 212 -10.65 -17.69 12.01
CA ARG A 212 -9.44 -17.79 12.85
C ARG A 212 -8.71 -19.12 12.68
N LEU A 213 -9.45 -20.23 12.57
CA LEU A 213 -8.86 -21.55 12.34
C LEU A 213 -8.22 -21.66 10.95
N MET A 214 -8.88 -21.12 9.92
CA MET A 214 -8.34 -21.07 8.55
C MET A 214 -7.03 -20.26 8.50
N ARG A 215 -6.98 -19.13 9.22
CA ARG A 215 -5.75 -18.34 9.43
C ARG A 215 -4.64 -19.19 10.03
N PHE A 216 -4.88 -19.78 11.20
CA PHE A 216 -3.88 -20.61 11.88
C PHE A 216 -3.38 -21.75 11.01
N ARG A 217 -4.28 -22.43 10.27
CA ARG A 217 -3.90 -23.48 9.32
C ARG A 217 -3.02 -22.94 8.20
N ASN A 218 -3.38 -21.81 7.61
CA ASN A 218 -2.61 -21.19 6.54
C ASN A 218 -1.23 -20.72 7.04
N ASP A 219 -1.16 -20.14 8.24
CA ASP A 219 0.10 -19.75 8.89
C ASP A 219 0.98 -20.98 9.16
N ALA A 220 0.39 -22.07 9.66
CA ALA A 220 1.10 -23.33 9.88
C ALA A 220 1.66 -23.93 8.57
N ILE A 221 0.94 -23.82 7.46
CA ILE A 221 1.43 -24.26 6.13
C ILE A 221 2.66 -23.45 5.72
N ILE A 222 2.63 -22.13 5.90
CA ILE A 222 3.75 -21.25 5.56
C ILE A 222 4.96 -21.58 6.45
N ILE A 223 4.77 -21.70 7.76
CA ILE A 223 5.83 -22.06 8.71
C ILE A 223 6.42 -23.43 8.37
N PHE A 224 5.58 -24.42 8.08
CA PHE A 224 6.05 -25.75 7.69
C PHE A 224 6.84 -25.70 6.38
N SER A 225 6.41 -24.91 5.39
CA SER A 225 7.17 -24.69 4.16
C SER A 225 8.55 -24.09 4.42
N ILE A 226 8.65 -23.11 5.34
CA ILE A 226 9.93 -22.52 5.74
C ILE A 226 10.85 -23.58 6.33
N ILE A 227 10.33 -24.37 7.28
CA ILE A 227 11.13 -25.39 7.97
C ILE A 227 11.59 -26.48 7.00
N CYS A 228 10.73 -26.94 6.08
CA CYS A 228 11.03 -28.09 5.23
C CYS A 228 11.84 -27.75 3.97
N LEU A 229 11.68 -26.56 3.40
CA LEU A 229 12.35 -26.19 2.14
C LEU A 229 13.50 -25.22 2.37
N GLN A 230 13.29 -24.24 3.25
CA GLN A 230 14.21 -23.12 3.41
C GLN A 230 15.41 -23.50 4.28
N LEU A 231 15.14 -24.07 5.45
CA LEU A 231 16.17 -24.39 6.44
C LEU A 231 17.23 -25.39 5.93
N PRO A 232 16.88 -26.47 5.21
CA PRO A 232 17.88 -27.38 4.64
C PRO A 232 18.76 -26.72 3.57
N PHE A 233 18.19 -25.83 2.76
CA PHE A 233 18.94 -25.10 1.73
C PHE A 233 19.97 -24.16 2.37
N GLU A 234 19.56 -23.45 3.42
CA GLU A 234 20.43 -22.57 4.22
C GLU A 234 21.57 -23.33 4.88
N LEU A 235 21.25 -24.49 5.45
CA LEU A 235 22.23 -25.36 6.08
C LEU A 235 23.24 -25.91 5.06
N ALA A 236 22.75 -26.30 3.88
CA ALA A 236 23.60 -26.77 2.79
C ALA A 236 24.55 -25.66 2.30
N TYR A 237 24.07 -24.42 2.16
CA TYR A 237 24.91 -23.27 1.84
C TYR A 237 25.99 -23.04 2.90
N ALA A 238 25.61 -23.03 4.18
CA ALA A 238 26.56 -22.81 5.27
C ALA A 238 27.67 -23.86 5.29
N HIS A 239 27.31 -25.14 5.16
CA HIS A 239 28.27 -26.24 5.08
C HIS A 239 29.19 -26.12 3.85
N LEU A 240 28.63 -25.77 2.69
CA LEU A 240 29.42 -25.58 1.47
C LEU A 240 30.37 -24.37 1.56
N TYR A 241 29.94 -23.30 2.22
CA TYR A 241 30.76 -22.10 2.46
C TYR A 241 32.01 -22.42 3.30
N GLU A 242 31.89 -23.36 4.25
CA GLU A 242 33.02 -23.81 5.08
C GLU A 242 33.97 -24.75 4.36
N ILE A 243 33.45 -25.66 3.53
CA ILE A 243 34.30 -26.61 2.77
C ILE A 243 35.20 -25.90 1.77
N LEU A 244 34.73 -24.79 1.20
CA LEU A 244 35.50 -24.06 0.20
C LEU A 244 36.64 -23.29 0.87
N ASP A 245 37.86 -23.39 0.35
CA ASP A 245 39.01 -22.65 0.87
C ASP A 245 39.25 -21.31 0.16
N TYR A 246 38.81 -21.17 -1.10
CA TYR A 246 39.09 -20.00 -1.94
C TYR A 246 38.07 -18.88 -1.78
N ASP A 247 38.53 -17.68 -1.40
CA ASP A 247 37.67 -16.51 -1.17
C ASP A 247 36.87 -16.06 -2.41
N ILE A 248 37.43 -16.18 -3.62
CA ILE A 248 36.75 -15.86 -4.87
C ILE A 248 35.55 -16.80 -5.10
N ILE A 249 35.75 -18.10 -4.82
CA ILE A 249 34.69 -19.11 -4.99
C ILE A 249 33.60 -18.89 -3.93
N LYS A 250 33.94 -18.51 -2.70
CA LYS A 250 32.96 -18.13 -1.67
C LYS A 250 32.08 -16.95 -2.08
N PHE A 251 32.69 -15.94 -2.70
CA PHE A 251 31.95 -14.79 -3.21
C PHE A 251 31.00 -15.19 -4.34
N GLY A 252 31.48 -15.97 -5.31
CA GLY A 252 30.66 -16.52 -6.39
C GLY A 252 29.51 -17.40 -5.87
N LEU A 253 29.79 -18.27 -4.89
CA LEU A 253 28.77 -19.10 -4.24
C LEU A 253 27.70 -18.23 -3.56
N THR A 254 28.12 -17.16 -2.87
CA THR A 254 27.20 -16.24 -2.21
C THR A 254 26.31 -15.51 -3.21
N ALA A 255 26.84 -15.08 -4.34
CA ALA A 255 26.04 -14.45 -5.40
C ALA A 255 25.00 -15.41 -6.01
N VAL A 256 25.41 -16.65 -6.32
CA VAL A 256 24.49 -17.70 -6.83
C VAL A 256 23.41 -18.02 -5.80
N TYR A 257 23.80 -18.13 -4.53
CA TYR A 257 22.90 -18.36 -3.41
C TYR A 257 21.87 -17.22 -3.30
N LEU A 258 22.29 -15.95 -3.29
CA LEU A 258 21.35 -14.82 -3.22
C LEU A 258 20.35 -14.82 -4.39
N PHE A 259 20.80 -15.15 -5.61
CA PHE A 259 19.91 -15.28 -6.76
C PHE A 259 18.90 -16.43 -6.60
N ALA A 260 19.33 -17.59 -6.13
CA ALA A 260 18.45 -18.72 -5.85
C ALA A 260 17.40 -18.38 -4.79
N ILE A 261 17.78 -17.61 -3.78
CA ILE A 261 16.87 -17.15 -2.72
C ILE A 261 15.82 -16.21 -3.25
N GLN A 262 16.19 -15.22 -4.06
CA GLN A 262 15.23 -14.32 -4.67
C GLN A 262 14.16 -15.10 -5.47
N TYR A 263 14.57 -16.19 -6.12
CA TYR A 263 13.63 -17.06 -6.83
C TYR A 263 12.70 -17.83 -5.87
N ILE A 264 13.25 -18.46 -4.82
CA ILE A 264 12.46 -19.24 -3.84
C ILE A 264 11.49 -18.33 -3.07
N THR A 265 11.96 -17.16 -2.63
CA THR A 265 11.15 -16.17 -1.89
C THR A 265 10.00 -15.65 -2.75
N LYS A 266 10.24 -15.39 -4.05
CA LYS A 266 9.16 -15.04 -4.99
C LYS A 266 8.09 -16.13 -5.11
N ILE A 267 8.50 -17.40 -5.13
CA ILE A 267 7.55 -18.53 -5.13
C ILE A 267 6.76 -18.56 -3.81
N GLY A 268 7.44 -18.43 -2.67
CA GLY A 268 6.81 -18.41 -1.34
C GLY A 268 5.83 -17.24 -1.16
N GLY A 269 6.17 -16.07 -1.71
CA GLY A 269 5.30 -14.90 -1.77
C GLY A 269 4.03 -15.16 -2.59
N ASN A 270 4.17 -15.67 -3.82
CA ASN A 270 3.03 -16.01 -4.67
C ASN A 270 2.10 -17.04 -4.01
N MET A 271 2.67 -17.99 -3.26
CA MET A 271 1.90 -18.96 -2.48
C MET A 271 1.15 -18.29 -1.31
N SER A 272 1.76 -17.31 -0.64
CA SER A 272 1.14 -16.54 0.44
C SER A 272 -0.07 -15.76 -0.04
N VAL A 273 0.01 -15.12 -1.21
CA VAL A 273 -1.12 -14.42 -1.85
C VAL A 273 -2.27 -15.38 -2.11
N LYS A 274 -2.00 -16.54 -2.73
CA LYS A 274 -3.01 -17.58 -2.98
C LYS A 274 -3.66 -18.13 -1.72
N LEU A 275 -2.91 -18.22 -0.61
CA LEU A 275 -3.44 -18.69 0.68
C LEU A 275 -4.36 -17.64 1.31
N ILE A 276 -4.07 -16.36 1.13
CA ILE A 276 -4.87 -15.26 1.66
C ILE A 276 -6.14 -15.05 0.85
N MET A 277 -6.12 -15.26 -0.47
CA MET A 277 -7.36 -15.26 -1.25
C MET A 277 -8.35 -16.35 -0.83
N LYS A 278 -7.87 -17.40 -0.14
CA LYS A 278 -8.71 -18.43 0.49
C LYS A 278 -9.13 -18.10 1.92
N GLU A 279 -8.58 -17.04 2.49
CA GLU A 279 -8.91 -16.54 3.83
C GLU A 279 -10.06 -15.54 3.70
N ASN A 280 -11.27 -15.94 4.07
CA ASN A 280 -12.45 -15.09 3.99
C ASN A 280 -12.34 -13.92 4.99
N ASN A 281 -11.70 -12.84 4.57
CA ASN A 281 -11.49 -11.63 5.37
C ASN A 281 -12.52 -10.57 4.98
N GLU A 282 -13.31 -10.11 5.96
CA GLU A 282 -14.33 -9.07 5.74
C GLU A 282 -13.74 -7.67 5.51
N ASN A 283 -12.52 -7.40 5.98
CA ASN A 283 -11.85 -6.10 5.88
C ASN A 283 -10.58 -6.18 5.03
N THR A 284 -10.51 -5.35 3.99
CA THR A 284 -9.35 -5.22 3.08
C THR A 284 -8.06 -4.80 3.80
N GLU A 285 -8.14 -3.88 4.76
CA GLU A 285 -6.97 -3.46 5.55
C GLU A 285 -6.36 -4.61 6.37
N LYS A 286 -7.21 -5.40 7.04
CA LYS A 286 -6.75 -6.55 7.83
C LYS A 286 -6.17 -7.65 6.96
N GLN A 287 -6.70 -7.81 5.75
CA GLN A 287 -6.16 -8.74 4.76
C GLN A 287 -4.77 -8.32 4.30
N ALA A 288 -4.56 -7.03 4.02
CA ALA A 288 -3.27 -6.47 3.67
C ALA A 288 -2.26 -6.64 4.83
N ASP A 289 -2.62 -6.30 6.07
CA ASP A 289 -1.74 -6.49 7.23
C ASP A 289 -1.35 -7.96 7.44
N SER A 290 -2.31 -8.89 7.31
CA SER A 290 -2.07 -10.35 7.40
C SER A 290 -1.08 -10.83 6.34
N LEU A 291 -1.19 -10.30 5.11
CA LEU A 291 -0.26 -10.59 4.02
C LEU A 291 1.14 -10.07 4.31
N VAL A 292 1.24 -8.85 4.81
CA VAL A 292 2.52 -8.24 5.22
C VAL A 292 3.22 -9.12 6.25
N TYR A 293 2.54 -9.57 7.31
CA TYR A 293 3.17 -10.43 8.32
C TYR A 293 3.66 -11.77 7.77
N LYS A 294 2.86 -12.44 6.93
CA LYS A 294 3.20 -13.76 6.36
C LYS A 294 4.40 -13.67 5.43
N VAL A 295 4.39 -12.69 4.53
CA VAL A 295 5.49 -12.49 3.58
C VAL A 295 6.73 -12.00 4.32
N PHE A 296 6.60 -11.03 5.24
CA PHE A 296 7.71 -10.61 6.08
C PHE A 296 8.33 -11.78 6.84
N GLY A 297 7.52 -12.66 7.43
CA GLY A 297 8.02 -13.85 8.13
C GLY A 297 8.86 -14.78 7.24
N LEU A 298 8.45 -14.97 5.99
CA LEU A 298 9.22 -15.74 4.99
C LEU A 298 10.58 -15.09 4.72
N TYR A 299 10.60 -13.79 4.44
CA TYR A 299 11.83 -13.05 4.12
C TYR A 299 12.75 -12.90 5.34
N PHE A 300 12.19 -12.68 6.52
CA PHE A 300 12.90 -12.60 7.79
C PHE A 300 13.61 -13.93 8.07
N MET A 301 12.87 -15.04 8.09
CA MET A 301 13.47 -16.35 8.32
C MET A 301 14.55 -16.63 7.29
N GLN A 302 14.32 -16.24 6.04
CA GLN A 302 15.29 -16.48 4.99
C GLN A 302 16.59 -15.70 5.14
N THR A 303 16.48 -14.43 5.45
CA THR A 303 17.65 -13.54 5.53
C THR A 303 18.52 -13.90 6.73
N TYR A 304 17.89 -14.21 7.87
CA TYR A 304 18.59 -14.31 9.14
C TYR A 304 18.91 -15.72 9.60
N ILE A 305 18.18 -16.77 9.19
CA ILE A 305 18.42 -18.13 9.71
C ILE A 305 19.85 -18.62 9.45
N GLY A 306 20.38 -18.38 8.24
CA GLY A 306 21.76 -18.74 7.90
C GLY A 306 22.79 -17.95 8.73
N ILE A 307 22.49 -16.71 9.08
CA ILE A 307 23.38 -15.86 9.90
C ILE A 307 23.32 -16.31 11.37
N PHE A 308 22.13 -16.59 11.89
CA PHE A 308 21.95 -17.16 13.22
C PHE A 308 22.64 -18.52 13.35
N TYR A 309 22.65 -19.34 12.30
CA TYR A 309 23.39 -20.59 12.27
C TYR A 309 24.90 -20.37 12.45
N HIS A 310 25.50 -19.43 11.70
CA HIS A 310 26.91 -19.08 11.86
C HIS A 310 27.22 -18.47 13.24
N ALA A 311 26.28 -17.68 13.79
CA ALA A 311 26.43 -17.06 15.10
C ALA A 311 26.33 -18.08 16.25
N LEU A 312 25.32 -18.96 16.24
CA LEU A 312 25.02 -19.84 17.38
C LEU A 312 25.81 -21.15 17.35
N LEU A 313 26.02 -21.75 16.17
CA LEU A 313 26.63 -23.07 16.05
C LEU A 313 28.14 -23.01 15.80
N HIS A 314 28.58 -22.24 14.80
CA HIS A 314 30.00 -22.21 14.40
C HIS A 314 30.88 -21.40 15.34
N ARG A 315 30.27 -20.51 16.14
CA ARG A 315 30.96 -19.73 17.18
C ARG A 315 32.29 -19.15 16.69
N ASN A 316 32.30 -18.54 15.50
CA ASN A 316 33.46 -17.82 14.97
C ASN A 316 33.10 -16.39 14.55
N PHE A 317 33.50 -15.41 15.35
CA PHE A 317 33.19 -13.99 15.12
C PHE A 317 33.79 -13.44 13.81
N LYS A 318 34.93 -13.97 13.36
CA LYS A 318 35.57 -13.53 12.11
C LYS A 318 34.79 -14.01 10.90
N THR A 319 34.35 -15.26 10.89
CA THR A 319 33.51 -15.82 9.82
C THR A 319 32.15 -15.13 9.80
N LEU A 320 31.52 -14.94 10.97
CA LEU A 320 30.26 -14.20 11.10
C LEU A 320 30.36 -12.80 10.48
N ARG A 321 31.40 -12.03 10.83
CA ARG A 321 31.62 -10.70 10.27
C ARG A 321 31.81 -10.73 8.76
N ARG A 322 32.56 -11.70 8.22
CA ARG A 322 32.77 -11.84 6.76
C ARG A 322 31.46 -12.13 6.04
N VAL A 323 30.66 -13.08 6.54
CA VAL A 323 29.36 -13.44 5.97
C VAL A 323 28.39 -12.26 6.05
N LEU A 324 28.35 -11.52 7.17
CA LEU A 324 27.54 -10.32 7.34
C LEU A 324 27.92 -9.23 6.32
N ILE A 325 29.21 -8.90 6.19
CA ILE A 325 29.67 -7.88 5.25
C ILE A 325 29.37 -8.30 3.81
N GLN A 326 29.64 -9.56 3.45
CA GLN A 326 29.36 -10.08 2.11
C GLN A 326 27.87 -10.01 1.80
N ARG A 327 27.00 -10.49 2.70
CA ARG A 327 25.55 -10.45 2.51
C ARG A 327 25.02 -9.03 2.46
N LEU A 328 25.44 -8.14 3.36
CA LEU A 328 25.02 -6.74 3.37
C LEU A 328 25.46 -6.03 2.09
N LEU A 329 26.75 -6.03 1.74
CA LEU A 329 27.21 -5.34 0.53
C LEU A 329 26.63 -5.93 -0.75
N LEU A 330 26.48 -7.26 -0.83
CA LEU A 330 25.92 -7.91 -2.01
C LEU A 330 24.42 -7.66 -2.15
N SER A 331 23.64 -7.74 -1.07
CA SER A 331 22.20 -7.44 -1.13
C SER A 331 21.98 -6.01 -1.60
N GLU A 332 22.57 -5.03 -0.92
CA GLU A 332 22.41 -3.61 -1.24
C GLU A 332 22.83 -3.28 -2.69
N VAL A 333 23.99 -3.76 -3.14
CA VAL A 333 24.45 -3.47 -4.51
C VAL A 333 23.60 -4.20 -5.55
N LEU A 334 23.22 -5.45 -5.29
CA LEU A 334 22.47 -6.27 -6.25
C LEU A 334 21.02 -5.84 -6.32
N GLU A 335 20.40 -5.49 -5.19
CA GLU A 335 19.03 -4.99 -5.08
C GLU A 335 18.92 -3.64 -5.78
N ASN A 336 19.77 -2.67 -5.45
CA ASN A 336 19.77 -1.36 -6.12
C ASN A 336 20.01 -1.50 -7.63
N LEU A 337 20.91 -2.40 -8.05
CA LEU A 337 21.18 -2.63 -9.47
C LEU A 337 19.99 -3.26 -10.19
N LEU A 338 19.42 -4.34 -9.63
CA LEU A 338 18.27 -5.02 -10.24
C LEU A 338 17.04 -4.12 -10.24
N GLU A 339 16.81 -3.39 -9.16
CA GLU A 339 15.67 -2.51 -9.02
C GLU A 339 15.69 -1.35 -10.01
N ASN A 340 16.85 -0.76 -10.29
CA ASN A 340 16.93 0.31 -11.28
C ASN A 340 17.00 -0.22 -12.72
N LEU A 341 17.70 -1.34 -12.93
CA LEU A 341 17.92 -1.89 -14.27
C LEU A 341 16.68 -2.58 -14.85
N LEU A 342 15.97 -3.39 -14.06
CA LEU A 342 14.80 -4.14 -14.53
C LEU A 342 13.67 -3.26 -15.09
N PRO A 343 13.17 -2.22 -14.38
CA PRO A 343 12.10 -1.38 -14.92
C PRO A 343 12.58 -0.54 -16.10
N TYR A 344 13.85 -0.11 -16.12
CA TYR A 344 14.44 0.59 -17.26
C TYR A 344 14.50 -0.32 -18.50
N LEU A 345 14.98 -1.55 -18.35
CA LEU A 345 15.01 -2.54 -19.43
C LEU A 345 13.60 -2.90 -19.90
N LYS A 346 12.64 -3.08 -18.99
CA LYS A 346 11.22 -3.36 -19.31
C LYS A 346 10.61 -2.21 -20.11
N TYR A 347 10.86 -0.97 -19.73
CA TYR A 347 10.43 0.21 -20.47
C TYR A 347 11.08 0.29 -21.86
N SER A 348 12.40 0.12 -21.94
CA SER A 348 13.15 0.17 -23.20
C SER A 348 12.69 -0.92 -24.17
N TYR A 349 12.51 -2.15 -23.67
CA TYR A 349 11.99 -3.27 -24.45
C TYR A 349 10.56 -3.04 -24.93
N LYS A 350 9.65 -2.57 -24.06
CA LYS A 350 8.25 -2.26 -24.45
C LYS A 350 8.21 -1.16 -25.52
N LYS A 351 9.01 -0.10 -25.35
CA LYS A 351 9.14 0.98 -26.34
C LYS A 351 9.70 0.49 -27.68
N TYR A 352 10.73 -0.35 -27.65
CA TYR A 352 11.30 -0.96 -28.85
C TYR A 352 10.28 -1.86 -29.56
N SER A 353 9.59 -2.74 -28.83
CA SER A 353 8.59 -3.67 -29.37
C SER A 353 7.44 -2.92 -30.05
N VAL A 354 6.92 -1.87 -29.42
CA VAL A 354 5.85 -1.02 -30.00
C VAL A 354 6.32 -0.30 -31.27
N ARG A 355 7.56 0.17 -31.31
CA ARG A 355 8.13 0.82 -32.50
C ARG A 355 8.39 -0.18 -33.63
N HIS A 356 8.89 -1.37 -33.31
CA HIS A 356 9.20 -2.41 -34.29
C HIS A 356 7.92 -3.01 -34.90
N LYS A 357 6.85 -3.20 -34.13
CA LYS A 357 5.55 -3.66 -34.65
C LYS A 357 4.91 -2.70 -35.67
N LYS A 358 5.39 -1.45 -35.75
CA LYS A 358 4.87 -0.40 -36.65
C LYS A 358 5.84 -0.03 -37.78
N GLY A 359 6.98 -0.71 -37.88
CA GLY A 359 7.99 -0.44 -38.91
C GLY A 359 7.53 -0.93 -40.28
N GLU A 360 6.70 -0.12 -40.97
CA GLU A 360 6.66 0.05 -42.44
C GLU A 360 5.71 1.17 -42.92
N GLU A 361 4.80 1.73 -42.09
CA GLU A 361 3.70 2.59 -42.62
C GLU A 361 3.58 4.04 -42.12
N SER A 362 4.47 4.61 -41.29
CA SER A 362 4.29 6.03 -40.92
C SER A 362 5.56 6.74 -40.43
N GLU A 363 6.20 7.49 -41.33
CA GLU A 363 7.32 8.37 -41.03
C GLU A 363 6.92 9.74 -40.45
N GLN A 364 5.64 10.00 -40.14
CA GLN A 364 5.17 11.37 -39.82
C GLN A 364 4.44 11.58 -38.48
N ILE A 365 4.44 10.63 -37.53
CA ILE A 365 3.86 10.89 -36.19
C ILE A 365 4.97 11.36 -35.24
N GLN A 366 5.32 12.65 -35.36
CA GLN A 366 6.39 13.31 -34.61
C GLN A 366 5.95 13.88 -33.25
N PHE A 367 4.96 13.30 -32.58
CA PHE A 367 4.69 13.61 -31.16
C PHE A 367 4.24 12.36 -30.42
N THR A 368 5.18 11.69 -29.75
CA THR A 368 4.80 10.78 -28.66
C THR A 368 4.15 11.64 -27.59
N SER A 369 2.82 11.56 -27.51
CA SER A 369 2.06 12.36 -26.56
C SER A 369 2.55 12.03 -25.14
N ARG A 370 2.48 13.00 -24.23
CA ARG A 370 2.91 12.81 -22.84
C ARG A 370 2.19 11.64 -22.16
N VAL A 371 0.91 11.48 -22.47
CA VAL A 371 0.03 10.40 -21.98
C VAL A 371 0.53 9.05 -22.44
N GLU A 372 0.90 8.94 -23.72
CA GLU A 372 1.43 7.71 -24.29
C GLU A 372 2.78 7.33 -23.68
N LYS A 373 3.67 8.30 -23.45
CA LYS A 373 4.94 8.05 -22.75
C LYS A 373 4.69 7.51 -21.35
N GLU A 374 3.73 8.08 -20.62
CA GLU A 374 3.38 7.67 -19.26
C GLU A 374 2.73 6.27 -19.23
N TYR A 375 1.88 5.94 -20.22
CA TYR A 375 1.28 4.61 -20.37
C TYR A 375 2.29 3.51 -20.71
N LEU A 376 3.37 3.85 -21.43
CA LEU A 376 4.43 2.90 -21.74
C LEU A 376 5.31 2.57 -20.53
N LYS A 377 5.34 3.42 -19.50
CA LYS A 377 6.10 3.14 -18.28
C LYS A 377 5.52 1.93 -17.54
N PRO A 378 6.36 1.11 -16.88
CA PRO A 378 5.88 0.04 -16.01
C PRO A 378 5.11 0.62 -14.82
N SER A 379 4.09 -0.10 -14.36
CA SER A 379 3.38 0.22 -13.13
C SER A 379 4.29 0.00 -11.92
N TYR A 380 4.09 0.81 -10.88
CA TYR A 380 4.64 0.54 -9.55
C TYR A 380 3.77 -0.54 -8.89
N SER A 381 4.27 -1.76 -8.86
CA SER A 381 3.56 -2.97 -8.39
C SER A 381 4.50 -3.84 -7.59
N ALA A 382 3.98 -4.52 -6.57
CA ALA A 382 4.79 -5.44 -5.77
C ALA A 382 5.33 -6.61 -6.62
N SER A 383 6.52 -7.09 -6.25
CA SER A 383 7.20 -8.22 -6.88
C SER A 383 6.50 -9.57 -6.67
N ILE A 384 5.61 -9.64 -5.67
CA ILE A 384 4.98 -10.84 -5.10
C ILE A 384 3.53 -11.06 -5.56
N GLY A 385 2.98 -10.20 -6.41
CA GLY A 385 1.70 -10.46 -7.08
C GLY A 385 0.96 -9.20 -7.49
N ASP A 386 0.15 -9.33 -8.54
CA ASP A 386 -0.64 -8.22 -9.10
C ASP A 386 -1.75 -7.72 -8.15
N GLU A 387 -2.10 -8.50 -7.12
CA GLU A 387 -3.12 -8.14 -6.11
C GLU A 387 -2.60 -7.13 -5.08
N LEU A 388 -1.28 -7.08 -4.86
CA LEU A 388 -0.63 -6.03 -4.08
C LEU A 388 -0.29 -4.89 -5.05
N GLU A 389 -1.25 -4.01 -5.28
CA GLU A 389 -1.08 -2.82 -6.13
C GLU A 389 -0.12 -1.77 -5.53
N ASP A 390 0.81 -2.13 -4.65
CA ASP A 390 1.79 -1.21 -4.08
C ASP A 390 3.20 -1.77 -4.12
N GLY A 391 4.08 -1.15 -4.92
CA GLY A 391 5.52 -1.39 -4.83
C GLY A 391 6.10 -0.95 -3.48
N LEU A 392 5.36 -0.16 -2.70
CA LEU A 392 5.76 0.30 -1.37
C LEU A 392 5.99 -0.86 -0.40
N PHE A 393 5.35 -2.00 -0.64
CA PHE A 393 5.60 -3.22 0.13
C PHE A 393 7.07 -3.66 0.03
N ASP A 394 7.62 -3.70 -1.19
CA ASP A 394 8.99 -4.14 -1.42
C ASP A 394 9.98 -3.11 -0.83
N ASP A 395 9.74 -1.81 -1.02
CA ASP A 395 10.56 -0.72 -0.45
C ASP A 395 10.62 -0.80 1.10
N PHE A 396 9.48 -1.03 1.77
CA PHE A 396 9.47 -1.20 3.24
C PHE A 396 10.10 -2.53 3.69
N LEU A 397 9.96 -3.58 2.91
CA LEU A 397 10.53 -4.89 3.22
C LEU A 397 12.06 -4.81 3.22
N GLU A 398 12.63 -4.19 2.19
CA GLU A 398 14.07 -3.92 2.09
C GLU A 398 14.57 -3.13 3.30
N LEU A 399 13.91 -2.01 3.60
CA LEU A 399 14.26 -1.18 4.76
C LEU A 399 14.17 -1.96 6.09
N ALA A 400 13.14 -2.79 6.27
CA ALA A 400 12.96 -3.59 7.48
C ALA A 400 14.07 -4.66 7.63
N LEU A 401 14.43 -5.34 6.54
CA LEU A 401 15.50 -6.34 6.54
C LEU A 401 16.88 -5.70 6.76
N GLN A 402 17.15 -4.57 6.13
CA GLN A 402 18.38 -3.80 6.36
C GLN A 402 18.47 -3.34 7.81
N PHE A 403 17.38 -2.78 8.35
CA PHE A 403 17.29 -2.34 9.74
C PHE A 403 17.55 -3.49 10.72
N GLY A 404 16.96 -4.66 10.50
CA GLY A 404 17.21 -5.84 11.32
C GLY A 404 18.65 -6.35 11.23
N MET A 405 19.28 -6.30 10.04
CA MET A 405 20.69 -6.68 9.86
C MET A 405 21.62 -5.79 10.68
N ILE A 406 21.38 -4.48 10.68
CA ILE A 406 22.20 -3.52 11.45
C ILE A 406 21.99 -3.73 12.95
N LEU A 407 20.73 -3.79 13.39
CA LEU A 407 20.43 -3.84 14.82
C LEU A 407 20.79 -5.18 15.45
N MET A 408 20.39 -6.31 14.87
CA MET A 408 20.60 -7.62 15.50
C MET A 408 22.08 -8.02 15.60
N PHE A 409 22.92 -7.50 14.70
CA PHE A 409 24.34 -7.85 14.61
C PHE A 409 25.29 -6.67 14.91
N ALA A 410 24.80 -5.64 15.60
CA ALA A 410 25.55 -4.44 15.95
C ALA A 410 26.86 -4.77 16.70
N CYS A 411 26.85 -5.73 17.62
CA CYS A 411 28.05 -6.18 18.33
C CYS A 411 29.09 -6.85 17.40
N ALA A 412 28.67 -7.52 16.33
CA ALA A 412 29.58 -8.24 15.43
C ALA A 412 30.25 -7.32 14.40
N PHE A 413 29.52 -6.31 13.92
CA PHE A 413 30.01 -5.34 12.94
C PHE A 413 29.46 -3.91 13.19
N PRO A 414 30.02 -3.17 14.17
CA PRO A 414 29.56 -1.82 14.48
C PRO A 414 29.56 -0.82 13.31
N PRO A 415 30.53 -0.83 12.37
CA PRO A 415 30.52 0.06 11.21
C PRO A 415 29.35 -0.14 10.23
N ALA A 416 28.53 -1.19 10.38
CA ALA A 416 27.37 -1.46 9.52
C ALA A 416 26.45 -0.24 9.36
N PHE A 417 26.23 0.51 10.44
CA PHE A 417 25.36 1.69 10.41
C PHE A 417 25.87 2.78 9.46
N VAL A 418 27.19 2.96 9.33
CA VAL A 418 27.76 3.96 8.41
C VAL A 418 27.53 3.54 6.96
N PHE A 419 27.72 2.26 6.64
CA PHE A 419 27.45 1.74 5.30
C PHE A 419 25.97 1.86 4.94
N ALA A 420 25.08 1.48 5.86
CA ALA A 420 23.64 1.62 5.67
C ALA A 420 23.21 3.08 5.53
N ALA A 421 23.80 4.00 6.29
CA ALA A 421 23.49 5.43 6.16
C ALA A 421 23.88 5.96 4.78
N VAL A 422 25.04 5.57 4.25
CA VAL A 422 25.46 5.95 2.89
C VAL A 422 24.53 5.32 1.85
N ASN A 423 24.17 4.04 2.03
CA ASN A 423 23.22 3.36 1.16
C ASN A 423 21.88 4.10 1.14
N ASN A 424 21.30 4.39 2.31
CA ASN A 424 19.99 5.04 2.42
C ASN A 424 20.00 6.46 1.84
N ILE A 425 21.12 7.18 1.91
CA ILE A 425 21.25 8.49 1.23
C ILE A 425 21.23 8.34 -0.29
N MET A 426 21.89 7.31 -0.83
CA MET A 426 21.78 6.99 -2.25
C MET A 426 20.36 6.52 -2.59
N GLU A 427 19.75 5.73 -1.71
CA GLU A 427 18.44 5.12 -1.94
C GLU A 427 17.32 6.13 -2.09
N ILE A 428 17.32 7.17 -1.24
CA ILE A 428 16.39 8.30 -1.38
C ILE A 428 16.46 8.93 -2.78
N ARG A 429 17.65 8.96 -3.40
CA ARG A 429 17.86 9.56 -4.71
C ARG A 429 17.47 8.60 -5.83
N THR A 430 17.82 7.32 -5.72
CA THR A 430 17.43 6.28 -6.69
C THR A 430 15.93 6.06 -6.68
N ASP A 431 15.29 5.96 -5.52
CA ASP A 431 13.84 5.87 -5.39
C ASP A 431 13.10 7.08 -5.95
N ALA A 432 13.58 8.29 -5.65
CA ALA A 432 13.01 9.49 -6.23
C ALA A 432 13.14 9.47 -7.76
N PHE A 433 14.29 9.05 -8.29
CA PHE A 433 14.50 8.92 -9.72
C PHE A 433 13.60 7.84 -10.35
N LYS A 434 13.47 6.68 -9.70
CA LYS A 434 12.61 5.54 -10.06
C LYS A 434 11.16 6.02 -10.24
N LEU A 435 10.62 6.71 -9.25
CA LEU A 435 9.25 7.22 -9.24
C LEU A 435 9.01 8.39 -10.21
N LEU A 436 10.00 9.27 -10.40
CA LEU A 436 9.88 10.45 -11.28
C LEU A 436 10.05 10.14 -12.76
N ALA A 437 11.05 9.31 -13.10
CA ALA A 437 11.52 9.15 -14.47
C ALA A 437 11.18 7.78 -15.08
N ILE A 438 11.22 6.70 -14.30
CA ILE A 438 11.17 5.33 -14.81
C ILE A 438 9.76 4.75 -14.72
N LEU A 439 9.12 4.88 -13.55
CA LEU A 439 7.82 4.28 -13.26
C LEU A 439 6.66 5.20 -13.65
N ARG A 440 5.51 4.58 -13.90
CA ARG A 440 4.25 5.30 -14.04
C ARG A 440 3.86 5.87 -12.68
N ARG A 441 3.27 7.07 -12.67
CA ARG A 441 2.70 7.66 -11.46
C ARG A 441 1.70 6.69 -10.78
N PRO A 442 1.95 6.31 -9.51
CA PRO A 442 0.99 5.54 -8.72
C PRO A 442 -0.19 6.41 -8.30
N VAL A 443 -1.35 5.79 -8.11
CA VAL A 443 -2.57 6.48 -7.67
C VAL A 443 -2.42 6.84 -6.18
N PRO A 444 -2.64 8.10 -5.77
CA PRO A 444 -2.49 8.51 -4.38
C PRO A 444 -3.53 7.82 -3.51
N ARG A 445 -3.08 7.08 -2.49
CA ARG A 445 -3.92 6.51 -1.44
C ARG A 445 -3.75 7.30 -0.15
N ALA A 446 -4.85 7.48 0.58
CA ALA A 446 -4.80 8.02 1.93
C ALA A 446 -4.60 6.86 2.92
N ALA A 447 -3.44 6.80 3.56
CA ALA A 447 -3.15 5.86 4.63
C ALA A 447 -3.02 6.61 5.95
N ALA A 448 -3.76 6.17 6.97
CA ALA A 448 -3.72 6.79 8.30
C ALA A 448 -2.43 6.44 9.05
N THR A 449 -1.90 5.22 8.87
CA THR A 449 -0.70 4.73 9.56
C THR A 449 0.11 3.82 8.65
N VAL A 450 1.39 3.62 8.98
CA VAL A 450 2.26 2.63 8.31
C VAL A 450 1.73 1.18 8.45
N GLY A 451 0.78 0.93 9.36
CA GLY A 451 0.07 -0.35 9.49
C GLY A 451 0.94 -1.44 10.15
N ALA A 452 0.89 -2.66 9.60
CA ALA A 452 1.63 -3.82 10.10
C ALA A 452 3.15 -3.59 10.30
N TRP A 453 3.78 -2.73 9.50
CA TRP A 453 5.21 -2.45 9.59
C TRP A 453 5.65 -1.89 10.95
N HIS A 454 4.79 -1.11 11.63
CA HIS A 454 5.12 -0.61 12.96
C HIS A 454 5.38 -1.77 13.94
N ASN A 455 4.51 -2.78 13.94
CA ASN A 455 4.67 -3.96 14.79
C ASN A 455 5.88 -4.79 14.39
N ILE A 456 6.21 -4.85 13.09
CA ILE A 456 7.41 -5.51 12.56
C ILE A 456 8.68 -4.84 13.09
N PHE A 457 8.79 -3.50 13.01
CA PHE A 457 9.95 -2.78 13.55
C PHE A 457 10.09 -2.98 15.07
N GLN A 458 8.97 -2.98 15.82
CA GLN A 458 8.98 -3.28 17.26
C GLN A 458 9.49 -4.69 17.55
N PHE A 459 9.09 -5.68 16.75
CA PHE A 459 9.58 -7.05 16.83
C PHE A 459 11.09 -7.13 16.56
N LEU A 460 11.57 -6.47 15.51
CA LEU A 460 13.00 -6.44 15.16
C LEU A 460 13.87 -5.83 16.27
N ILE A 461 13.38 -4.77 16.94
CA ILE A 461 14.09 -4.16 18.07
C ILE A 461 14.21 -5.15 19.24
N LEU A 462 13.13 -5.86 19.57
CA LEU A 462 13.14 -6.87 20.62
C LEU A 462 14.12 -8.00 20.28
N MET A 463 14.05 -8.52 19.06
CA MET A 463 14.99 -9.54 18.57
C MET A 463 16.43 -9.04 18.60
N ALA A 464 16.68 -7.76 18.32
CA ALA A 464 18.01 -7.18 18.39
C ALA A 464 18.58 -7.13 19.82
N ILE A 465 17.76 -6.81 20.83
CA ILE A 465 18.19 -6.87 22.23
C ILE A 465 18.63 -8.30 22.58
N CYS A 466 17.78 -9.29 22.30
CA CYS A 466 18.09 -10.70 22.57
C CYS A 466 19.34 -11.17 21.81
N THR A 467 19.45 -10.87 20.51
CA THR A 467 20.57 -11.29 19.67
C THR A 467 21.89 -10.68 20.13
N ASN A 468 21.95 -9.37 20.41
CA ASN A 468 23.20 -8.74 20.86
C ASN A 468 23.61 -9.22 22.25
N CYS A 469 22.66 -9.47 23.16
CA CYS A 469 22.98 -10.07 24.46
C CYS A 469 23.59 -11.47 24.28
N ALA A 470 23.01 -12.30 23.41
CA ALA A 470 23.54 -13.63 23.10
C ALA A 470 24.94 -13.57 22.46
N LEU A 471 25.15 -12.67 21.49
CA LEU A 471 26.46 -12.46 20.87
C LEU A 471 27.50 -11.97 21.86
N LEU A 472 27.13 -11.08 22.78
CA LEU A 472 28.00 -10.57 23.82
C LEU A 472 28.40 -11.68 24.81
N ALA A 473 27.44 -12.54 25.20
CA ALA A 473 27.72 -13.68 26.07
C ALA A 473 28.77 -14.60 25.49
N TRP A 474 28.63 -14.89 24.20
CA TRP A 474 29.58 -15.73 23.52
C TRP A 474 30.94 -15.03 23.30
N LEU A 475 30.98 -13.74 22.95
CA LEU A 475 32.24 -13.00 22.84
C LEU A 475 33.05 -13.06 24.14
N TYR A 476 32.40 -12.93 25.30
CA TYR A 476 33.06 -13.02 26.60
C TYR A 476 33.48 -14.46 26.97
N ASP A 477 32.73 -15.47 26.53
CA ASP A 477 33.08 -16.90 26.70
C ASP A 477 34.35 -17.24 25.90
N GLU A 478 34.45 -16.77 24.64
CA GLU A 478 35.62 -16.97 23.78
C GLU A 478 36.90 -16.35 24.37
N GLU A 479 36.79 -15.17 24.98
CA GLU A 479 37.92 -14.51 25.63
C GLU A 479 38.39 -15.19 26.93
N ARG A 480 37.66 -16.20 27.45
CA ARG A 480 37.95 -16.95 28.70
C ARG A 480 38.23 -16.09 29.94
N LYS A 481 37.82 -14.83 29.94
CA LYS A 481 38.10 -13.88 31.03
C LYS A 481 37.18 -14.08 32.25
N TRP A 482 36.08 -14.83 32.12
CA TRP A 482 35.02 -14.94 33.14
C TRP A 482 34.55 -16.39 33.32
N LYS A 483 34.05 -16.72 34.52
CA LYS A 483 33.30 -17.95 34.75
C LYS A 483 31.91 -17.82 34.11
N ILE A 484 31.50 -18.84 33.37
CA ILE A 484 30.25 -18.85 32.57
C ILE A 484 28.99 -18.66 33.45
N GLU A 485 28.98 -19.25 34.66
CA GLU A 485 27.82 -19.22 35.56
C GLU A 485 27.39 -17.80 36.00
N PRO A 486 28.26 -16.95 36.60
CA PRO A 486 27.90 -15.57 36.91
C PRO A 486 27.79 -14.67 35.66
N GLY A 487 28.55 -14.97 34.60
CA GLY A 487 28.54 -14.19 33.36
C GLY A 487 27.21 -14.27 32.61
N LEU A 488 26.64 -15.48 32.49
CA LEU A 488 25.35 -15.69 31.84
C LEU A 488 24.22 -15.00 32.61
N ALA A 489 24.25 -15.07 33.95
CA ALA A 489 23.28 -14.38 34.80
C ALA A 489 23.35 -12.85 34.63
N ALA A 490 24.56 -12.28 34.54
CA ALA A 490 24.74 -10.86 34.31
C ALA A 490 24.17 -10.41 32.95
N ILE A 491 24.27 -11.25 31.93
CA ILE A 491 23.75 -10.94 30.58
C ILE A 491 22.24 -11.08 30.50
N LEU A 492 21.65 -12.08 31.16
CA LEU A 492 20.20 -12.16 31.31
C LEU A 492 19.64 -10.96 32.08
N ILE A 493 20.34 -10.51 33.13
CA ILE A 493 19.95 -9.29 33.86
C ILE A 493 20.04 -8.07 32.93
N MET A 494 21.13 -7.94 32.16
CA MET A 494 21.31 -6.87 31.19
C MET A 494 20.19 -6.86 30.13
N GLU A 495 19.82 -8.02 29.60
CA GLU A 495 18.70 -8.20 28.67
C GLU A 495 17.39 -7.67 29.28
N HIS A 496 17.04 -8.12 30.49
CA HIS A 496 15.81 -7.68 31.17
C HIS A 496 15.81 -6.17 31.46
N VAL A 497 16.98 -5.60 31.82
CA VAL A 497 17.13 -4.16 32.01
C VAL A 497 16.91 -3.41 30.70
N LEU A 498 17.49 -3.86 29.59
CA LEU A 498 17.30 -3.23 28.27
C LEU A 498 15.85 -3.32 27.78
N VAL A 499 15.20 -4.47 27.96
CA VAL A 499 13.77 -4.64 27.66
C VAL A 499 12.92 -3.72 28.53
N LEU A 500 13.24 -3.60 29.82
CA LEU A 500 12.53 -2.70 30.74
C LEU A 500 12.75 -1.23 30.39
N ILE A 501 13.96 -0.85 29.97
CA ILE A 501 14.25 0.49 29.44
C ILE A 501 13.40 0.77 28.22
N LYS A 502 13.39 -0.13 27.22
CA LYS A 502 12.54 0.00 26.02
C LYS A 502 11.07 0.20 26.38
N PHE A 503 10.55 -0.65 27.28
CA PHE A 503 9.16 -0.55 27.72
C PHE A 503 8.90 0.74 28.51
N GLY A 504 9.85 1.18 29.32
CA GLY A 504 9.83 2.46 30.04
C GLY A 504 9.75 3.64 29.08
N PHE A 505 10.63 3.72 28.09
CA PHE A 505 10.60 4.77 27.05
C PHE A 505 9.28 4.77 26.28
N SER A 506 8.76 3.59 25.92
CA SER A 506 7.45 3.46 25.25
C SER A 506 6.28 4.01 26.09
N ARG A 507 6.44 4.15 27.42
CA ARG A 507 5.43 4.73 28.32
C ARG A 507 5.71 6.19 28.67
N LEU A 508 6.97 6.60 28.67
CA LEU A 508 7.39 7.98 28.96
C LEU A 508 7.17 8.90 27.78
N VAL A 509 7.41 8.42 26.56
CA VAL A 509 7.21 9.19 25.34
C VAL A 509 5.78 8.96 24.86
N PRO A 510 4.89 9.97 24.92
CA PRO A 510 3.53 9.81 24.45
C PRO A 510 3.53 9.57 22.94
N GLU A 511 2.75 8.59 22.50
CA GLU A 511 2.53 8.27 21.08
C GLU A 511 1.91 9.42 20.29
N GLU A 512 1.50 10.52 20.90
CA GLU A 512 1.09 11.69 20.13
C GLU A 512 1.47 12.94 20.93
N PRO A 513 2.02 13.97 20.27
CA PRO A 513 2.36 15.20 20.94
C PRO A 513 1.08 15.89 21.43
N ALA A 514 1.17 16.58 22.57
CA ALA A 514 0.01 17.17 23.24
C ALA A 514 -0.79 18.13 22.33
N TRP A 515 -0.14 18.83 21.40
CA TRP A 515 -0.80 19.74 20.47
C TRP A 515 -1.65 19.03 19.40
N VAL A 516 -1.25 17.83 18.95
CA VAL A 516 -2.06 16.98 18.04
C VAL A 516 -3.27 16.45 18.78
N ARG A 517 -3.07 15.92 19.99
CA ARG A 517 -4.15 15.44 20.86
C ARG A 517 -5.18 16.54 21.16
N ALA A 518 -4.71 17.73 21.53
CA ALA A 518 -5.58 18.87 21.78
C ALA A 518 -6.33 19.31 20.50
N SER A 519 -5.67 19.29 19.35
CA SER A 519 -6.29 19.60 18.05
C SER A 519 -7.37 18.58 17.70
N ARG A 520 -7.12 17.30 17.92
CA ARG A 520 -8.08 16.21 17.70
C ARG A 520 -9.26 16.29 18.65
N ALA A 521 -9.02 16.51 19.95
CA ALA A 521 -10.07 16.71 20.95
C ALA A 521 -10.97 17.93 20.64
N LYS A 522 -10.36 19.02 20.14
CA LYS A 522 -11.11 20.19 19.68
C LYS A 522 -11.99 19.86 18.46
N ARG A 523 -11.54 18.98 17.56
CA ARG A 523 -12.33 18.56 16.39
C ARG A 523 -13.45 17.61 16.75
N THR A 524 -13.21 16.62 17.61
CA THR A 524 -14.25 15.68 18.05
C THR A 524 -15.36 16.42 18.80
N SER A 525 -14.99 17.34 19.71
CA SER A 525 -15.97 18.19 20.40
C SER A 525 -16.72 19.11 19.42
N HIS A 526 -16.05 19.66 18.40
CA HIS A 526 -16.71 20.44 17.36
C HIS A 526 -17.70 19.61 16.52
N ALA A 527 -17.33 18.38 16.13
CA ALA A 527 -18.18 17.46 15.38
C ALA A 527 -19.40 17.02 16.20
N GLN A 528 -19.21 16.70 17.50
CA GLN A 528 -20.30 16.40 18.43
C GLN A 528 -21.25 17.60 18.61
N ASN A 529 -20.71 18.81 18.73
CA ASN A 529 -21.51 20.04 18.79
C ASN A 529 -22.30 20.31 17.50
N MET A 530 -21.74 20.01 16.33
CA MET A 530 -22.45 20.13 15.06
C MET A 530 -23.54 19.07 14.91
N CYS A 531 -23.26 17.83 15.30
CA CYS A 531 -24.21 16.73 15.27
C CYS A 531 -25.39 16.98 16.23
N SER A 532 -25.11 17.40 17.46
CA SER A 532 -26.15 17.76 18.44
C SER A 532 -27.00 18.94 17.96
N LYS A 533 -26.39 20.00 17.41
CA LYS A 533 -27.14 21.11 16.80
C LYS A 533 -28.02 20.66 15.63
N LYS A 534 -27.52 19.75 14.76
CA LYS A 534 -28.29 19.21 13.64
C LYS A 534 -29.46 18.35 14.14
N LEU A 535 -29.22 17.49 15.12
CA LEU A 535 -30.24 16.68 15.78
C LEU A 535 -31.32 17.56 16.42
N LEU A 536 -30.92 18.60 17.15
CA LEU A 536 -31.85 19.56 17.77
C LEU A 536 -32.67 20.31 16.72
N ARG A 537 -32.06 20.72 15.60
CA ARG A 537 -32.79 21.32 14.47
C ARG A 537 -33.80 20.34 13.88
N THR A 538 -33.42 19.08 13.65
CA THR A 538 -34.34 18.04 13.15
C THR A 538 -35.50 17.83 14.12
N ILE A 539 -35.24 17.68 15.42
CA ILE A 539 -36.28 17.52 16.45
C ILE A 539 -37.19 18.76 16.50
N SER A 540 -36.61 19.96 16.41
CA SER A 540 -37.38 21.21 16.40
C SER A 540 -38.25 21.37 15.15
N GLY A 541 -37.74 20.95 13.98
CA GLY A 541 -38.46 20.96 12.71
C GLY A 541 -39.60 19.95 12.70
N VAL A 542 -39.37 18.73 13.20
CA VAL A 542 -40.42 17.71 13.40
C VAL A 542 -41.51 18.24 14.33
N LYS A 543 -41.14 18.89 15.44
CA LYS A 543 -42.10 19.48 16.39
C LYS A 543 -42.89 20.65 15.79
N LYS A 544 -42.34 21.35 14.80
CA LYS A 544 -43.01 22.42 14.06
C LYS A 544 -44.00 21.86 13.04
N ASN A 545 -43.60 20.86 12.25
CA ASN A 545 -44.47 20.17 11.30
C ASN A 545 -45.68 19.50 12.02
N TYR A 546 -45.45 18.86 13.17
CA TYR A 546 -46.52 18.24 13.96
C TYR A 546 -47.52 19.26 14.53
N LYS A 547 -47.10 20.52 14.73
CA LYS A 547 -47.98 21.62 15.18
C LYS A 547 -48.73 22.27 14.01
N GLU A 548 -48.19 22.21 12.81
CA GLU A 548 -48.83 22.70 11.59
C GLU A 548 -49.88 21.70 11.07
N GLU A 549 -49.62 20.38 11.13
CA GLU A 549 -50.62 19.34 10.84
C GLU A 549 -51.83 19.41 11.80
N LYS A 550 -51.60 19.61 13.10
CA LYS A 550 -52.68 19.79 14.10
C LYS A 550 -53.48 21.09 13.98
N LYS A 551 -53.12 22.00 13.08
CA LYS A 551 -53.86 23.23 12.78
C LYS A 551 -54.67 23.14 11.48
N LEU A 552 -54.50 22.05 10.72
CA LEU A 552 -55.18 21.79 9.44
C LEU A 552 -56.31 20.76 9.56
N ASP A 553 -56.44 20.09 10.71
CA ASP A 553 -57.64 19.42 11.22
C ASP A 553 -58.39 20.35 12.18
#